data_AF-A0A5M8P628-F1
#
_entry.id   AF-A0A5M8P628-F1
#
_cell.length_a   1.000
_cell.length_b   1.000
_cell.length_c   1.000
_cell.angle_alpha   90.00
_cell.angle_beta   90.00
_cell.angle_gamma   90.00
#
_symmetry.space_group_name_H-M   'P 1'
#
loop_
_entity.id
_entity.type
_entity.pdbx_description
1 polymer ?
#
loop_
_entity_poly.entity_id
_entity_poly.type
_entity_poly.pdbx_seq_one_letter_code
_entity_poly.pdbx_strand_id
1 'polypeptide(L)'
;MMAQMNNRQAQVIDPILTEYARGYKNSEFIGQLLLPTTPIPNRSMKVLRFGKEAFRQYLDTRRAPGAETKRIAVGYTADPVALRQDALDAVVPIELMQDAAAVPNVDLAAHSVKVVQDIIALGNEVATASLLRDPVNYPTGHVIELTGAQRWSEATSNPAADIKAAGNIVRLMIGRRPNMLTLSPRVFDVLSLHPVIKEQFKYTTADSLTMEMLAAYFQVEKVLVGEAVALAENAKDTDPAEDVWGNDVLLTYSPKDGNYMVPAFGYTYTLSGYPIVEEARWEGNKKSWVYGVTEEKRPYITGAEGGILFRSPAGKQGDGGGSADGGKTQKLFASASVSQNEAVLAAQVSQYLAANPALINDEVEKALAANTAKAEAALKKAAAELEAANKRAAAAEAEAASAKAAAEAAAAGTAKK
;
A
#
# COMPACT_ATOMS: atom_id res chain seq x y z
N MET A 1 16.66 -20.14 24.55
CA MET A 1 17.92 -20.80 24.17
C MET A 1 18.23 -20.39 22.74
N MET A 2 19.26 -19.57 22.55
CA MET A 2 19.79 -19.24 21.22
C MET A 2 20.19 -20.55 20.56
N ALA A 3 19.67 -20.86 19.37
CA ALA A 3 20.24 -21.93 18.56
C ALA A 3 21.66 -21.49 18.20
N GLN A 4 22.65 -22.16 18.80
CA GLN A 4 24.06 -21.89 18.58
C GLN A 4 24.35 -22.14 17.10
N MET A 5 24.63 -21.08 16.34
CA MET A 5 25.17 -21.22 14.98
C MET A 5 26.43 -22.09 15.06
N ASN A 6 26.51 -23.10 14.20
CA ASN A 6 27.65 -24.00 14.17
C ASN A 6 28.91 -23.19 13.79
N ASN A 7 30.06 -23.42 14.45
CA ASN A 7 31.26 -22.56 14.31
C ASN A 7 31.76 -22.38 12.85
N ARG A 8 31.40 -23.27 11.92
CA ARG A 8 31.69 -23.13 10.49
C ARG A 8 30.75 -22.20 9.72
N GLN A 9 29.51 -22.02 10.20
CA GLN A 9 28.56 -21.03 9.65
C GLN A 9 28.81 -19.65 10.26
N ALA A 10 29.31 -19.60 11.51
CA ALA A 10 29.74 -18.36 12.17
C ALA A 10 31.02 -17.75 11.55
N GLN A 11 31.83 -18.54 10.83
CA GLN A 11 33.02 -18.08 10.09
C GLN A 11 32.71 -17.57 8.67
N VAL A 12 31.44 -17.50 8.27
CA VAL A 12 31.02 -16.98 6.95
C VAL A 12 30.33 -15.61 7.13
N ILE A 13 30.16 -15.15 8.37
CA ILE A 13 29.41 -13.93 8.70
C ILE A 13 30.39 -12.90 9.25
N ASP A 14 30.35 -11.68 8.71
CA ASP A 14 31.08 -10.55 9.27
C ASP A 14 30.29 -9.98 10.46
N PRO A 15 30.77 -10.11 11.72
CA PRO A 15 30.03 -9.65 12.88
C PRO A 15 29.94 -8.13 12.99
N ILE A 16 30.92 -7.38 12.46
CA ILE A 16 30.96 -5.92 12.56
C ILE A 16 29.96 -5.32 11.58
N LEU A 17 30.02 -5.75 10.31
CA LEU A 17 29.07 -5.29 9.28
C LEU A 17 27.66 -5.79 9.56
N THR A 18 27.50 -6.96 10.19
CA THR A 18 26.19 -7.44 10.64
C THR A 18 25.60 -6.57 11.76
N GLU A 19 26.40 -6.13 12.74
CA GLU A 19 25.90 -5.18 13.76
C GLU A 19 25.60 -3.80 13.17
N TYR A 20 26.42 -3.33 12.22
CA TYR A 20 26.12 -2.12 11.46
C TYR A 20 24.79 -2.24 10.70
N ALA A 21 24.57 -3.37 10.03
CA ALA A 21 23.34 -3.70 9.33
C ALA A 21 22.10 -3.74 10.24
N ARG A 22 22.24 -4.27 11.46
CA ARG A 22 21.16 -4.30 12.46
C ARG A 22 20.83 -2.91 13.01
N GLY A 23 21.80 -2.01 13.03
CA GLY A 23 21.64 -0.61 13.44
C GLY A 23 20.94 0.25 12.38
N TYR A 24 20.78 -0.24 11.15
CA TYR A 24 20.16 0.50 10.06
C TYR A 24 18.70 0.85 10.39
N LYS A 25 18.39 2.13 10.28
CA LYS A 25 17.03 2.68 10.43
C LYS A 25 16.82 3.76 9.39
N ASN A 26 15.66 3.70 8.75
CA ASN A 26 15.18 4.76 7.88
C ASN A 26 14.00 5.46 8.57
N SER A 27 14.07 6.79 8.70
CA SER A 27 13.05 7.61 9.34
C SER A 27 11.81 7.84 8.47
N GLU A 28 11.93 7.70 7.15
CA GLU A 28 10.86 7.95 6.18
C GLU A 28 9.92 6.75 6.01
N PHE A 29 10.41 5.54 6.33
CA PHE A 29 9.61 4.32 6.22
C PHE A 29 8.74 4.10 7.45
N ILE A 30 7.45 3.92 7.21
CA ILE A 30 6.44 3.82 8.27
C ILE A 30 5.91 2.39 8.44
N GLY A 31 6.23 1.46 7.53
CA GLY A 31 5.77 0.07 7.59
C GLY A 31 6.16 -0.64 8.89
N GLN A 32 7.38 -0.40 9.40
CA GLN A 32 7.84 -0.99 10.67
C GLN A 32 7.14 -0.38 11.89
N LEU A 33 6.70 0.87 11.81
CA LEU A 33 5.94 1.52 12.88
C LEU A 33 4.51 0.98 12.95
N LEU A 34 3.90 0.71 11.80
CA LEU A 34 2.57 0.13 11.70
C LEU A 34 2.53 -1.34 12.11
N LEU A 35 3.50 -2.12 11.63
CA LEU A 35 3.65 -3.54 11.87
C LEU A 35 4.96 -3.80 12.63
N PRO A 36 4.92 -3.81 13.97
CA PRO A 36 6.09 -4.04 14.79
C PRO A 36 6.82 -5.31 14.38
N THR A 37 8.14 -5.24 14.31
CA THR A 37 8.98 -6.39 13.97
C THR A 37 9.02 -7.36 15.15
N THR A 38 8.81 -8.63 14.86
CA THR A 38 8.86 -9.69 15.87
C THR A 38 9.77 -10.83 15.40
N PRO A 39 10.86 -11.13 16.13
CA PRO A 39 11.76 -12.20 15.75
C PRO A 39 11.10 -13.57 15.97
N ILE A 40 11.12 -14.42 14.95
CA ILE A 40 10.71 -15.82 15.03
C ILE A 40 11.94 -16.72 15.04
N PRO A 41 11.96 -17.80 15.85
CA PRO A 41 13.13 -18.67 15.93
C PRO A 41 13.27 -19.57 14.70
N ASN A 42 12.16 -19.99 14.09
CA ASN A 42 12.14 -20.98 13.01
C ASN A 42 11.18 -20.56 11.88
N ARG A 43 11.52 -20.91 10.64
CA ARG A 43 10.69 -20.68 9.44
C ARG A 43 9.39 -21.50 9.41
N SER A 44 9.29 -22.56 10.19
CA SER A 44 8.10 -23.44 10.25
C SER A 44 7.00 -22.96 11.19
N MET A 45 7.15 -21.77 11.77
CA MET A 45 6.11 -21.18 12.62
C MET A 45 4.85 -20.90 11.80
N LYS A 46 3.71 -20.93 12.48
CA LYS A 46 2.43 -20.53 11.89
C LYS A 46 2.07 -19.13 12.37
N VAL A 47 1.41 -18.36 11.52
CA VAL A 47 0.94 -17.03 11.88
C VAL A 47 -0.09 -17.17 12.98
N LEU A 48 0.07 -16.42 14.06
CA LEU A 48 -0.95 -16.31 15.11
C LEU A 48 -1.99 -15.31 14.65
N ARG A 49 -3.11 -15.82 14.12
CA ARG A 49 -4.27 -14.97 13.82
C ARG A 49 -5.14 -14.80 15.06
N PHE A 50 -5.44 -13.56 15.37
CA PHE A 50 -6.33 -13.17 16.45
C PHE A 50 -7.73 -12.95 15.89
N GLY A 51 -8.59 -13.96 16.05
CA GLY A 51 -10.02 -13.78 15.83
C GLY A 51 -10.67 -12.96 16.94
N LYS A 52 -11.93 -12.60 16.76
CA LYS A 52 -12.76 -11.88 17.75
C LYS A 52 -12.70 -12.46 19.17
N GLU A 53 -12.46 -13.77 19.29
CA GLU A 53 -12.32 -14.48 20.56
C GLU A 53 -11.14 -14.00 21.40
N ALA A 54 -10.03 -13.62 20.78
CA ALA A 54 -8.86 -13.07 21.46
C ALA A 54 -9.15 -11.70 22.10
N PHE A 55 -10.18 -10.99 21.59
CA PHE A 55 -10.60 -9.67 22.07
C PHE A 55 -11.84 -9.72 22.98
N ARG A 56 -12.50 -10.89 23.14
CA ARG A 56 -13.67 -11.06 24.02
C ARG A 56 -13.26 -11.03 25.50
N GLN A 57 -13.20 -9.83 26.08
CA GLN A 57 -12.96 -9.61 27.51
C GLN A 57 -14.13 -10.04 28.42
N TYR A 58 -15.30 -10.38 27.88
CA TYR A 58 -16.47 -10.87 28.61
C TYR A 58 -16.60 -12.41 28.56
N LEU A 59 -15.54 -13.11 28.95
CA LEU A 59 -15.67 -14.51 29.38
C LEU A 59 -15.97 -14.47 30.88
N ASP A 60 -17.11 -15.02 31.29
CA ASP A 60 -17.47 -15.15 32.70
C ASP A 60 -16.40 -15.99 33.42
N THR A 61 -15.50 -15.29 34.12
CA THR A 61 -14.40 -15.83 34.92
C THR A 61 -14.89 -16.32 36.28
N ARG A 62 -16.16 -16.07 36.64
CA ARG A 62 -16.76 -16.63 37.85
C ARG A 62 -16.88 -18.13 37.68
N ARG A 63 -15.94 -18.83 38.29
CA ARG A 63 -15.97 -20.27 38.45
C ARG A 63 -17.04 -20.62 39.49
N ALA A 64 -18.03 -21.44 39.12
CA ALA A 64 -18.92 -22.05 40.09
C ALA A 64 -18.10 -22.99 41.00
N PRO A 65 -18.32 -23.00 42.33
CA PRO A 65 -17.62 -23.92 43.24
C PRO A 65 -17.82 -25.37 42.78
N GLY A 66 -16.73 -26.07 42.43
CA GLY A 66 -16.76 -27.46 41.94
C GLY A 66 -16.62 -27.64 40.41
N ALA A 67 -16.72 -26.58 39.60
CA ALA A 67 -16.58 -26.69 38.15
C ALA A 67 -15.11 -26.74 37.69
N GLU A 68 -14.83 -27.36 36.54
CA GLU A 68 -13.49 -27.28 35.93
C GLU A 68 -13.14 -25.85 35.48
N THR A 69 -11.85 -25.50 35.51
CA THR A 69 -11.37 -24.20 35.02
C THR A 69 -11.49 -24.13 33.50
N LYS A 70 -12.14 -23.09 32.98
CA LYS A 70 -12.21 -22.82 31.53
C LYS A 70 -10.79 -22.61 30.99
N ARG A 71 -10.37 -23.42 30.02
CA ARG A 71 -9.13 -23.23 29.27
C ARG A 71 -9.39 -22.24 28.15
N ILE A 72 -8.65 -21.13 28.11
CA ILE A 72 -8.71 -20.15 27.03
C ILE A 72 -7.57 -20.48 26.08
N ALA A 73 -7.89 -20.94 24.87
CA ALA A 73 -6.93 -21.04 23.79
C ALA A 73 -7.09 -19.79 22.92
N VAL A 74 -6.06 -18.95 22.83
CA VAL A 74 -6.08 -17.70 22.07
C VAL A 74 -5.65 -18.01 20.64
N GLY A 75 -6.57 -17.90 19.66
CA GLY A 75 -6.30 -17.85 18.23
C GLY A 75 -5.70 -19.12 17.59
N TYR A 76 -6.44 -19.79 16.71
CA TYR A 76 -5.89 -20.91 15.93
C TYR A 76 -6.55 -21.01 14.55
N THR A 77 -6.31 -20.00 13.72
CA THR A 77 -6.23 -20.22 12.28
C THR A 77 -4.77 -20.11 11.89
N ALA A 78 -4.19 -21.21 11.46
CA ALA A 78 -2.75 -21.39 11.42
C ALA A 78 -2.29 -21.46 9.97
N ASP A 79 -2.19 -20.30 9.33
CA ASP A 79 -1.56 -20.21 8.03
C ASP A 79 -0.04 -20.41 8.21
N PRO A 80 0.61 -21.19 7.34
CA PRO A 80 2.06 -21.34 7.39
C PRO A 80 2.73 -19.98 7.15
N VAL A 81 3.69 -19.62 8.01
CA VAL A 81 4.59 -18.51 7.71
C VAL A 81 5.51 -18.96 6.58
N ALA A 82 5.58 -18.16 5.53
CA ALA A 82 6.53 -18.30 4.44
C ALA A 82 7.27 -16.97 4.33
N LEU A 83 8.40 -16.87 5.06
CA LEU A 83 9.27 -15.70 4.98
C LEU A 83 9.82 -15.55 3.57
N ARG A 84 9.92 -14.32 3.10
CA ARG A 84 10.65 -13.98 1.88
C ARG A 84 12.12 -13.79 2.25
N GLN A 85 13.00 -14.33 1.42
CA GLN A 85 14.42 -14.04 1.51
C GLN A 85 14.74 -12.93 0.50
N ASP A 86 15.03 -11.75 1.03
CA ASP A 86 15.52 -10.63 0.23
C ASP A 86 17.04 -10.58 0.43
N ALA A 87 17.77 -10.98 -0.60
CA ALA A 87 19.23 -11.02 -0.59
C ALA A 87 19.79 -10.25 -1.77
N LEU A 88 20.78 -9.40 -1.50
CA LEU A 88 21.48 -8.59 -2.49
C LEU A 88 22.97 -8.54 -2.16
N ASP A 89 23.77 -8.49 -3.22
CA ASP A 89 25.23 -8.44 -3.13
C ASP A 89 25.71 -6.98 -3.19
N ALA A 90 26.32 -6.51 -2.11
CA ALA A 90 27.00 -5.22 -2.08
C ALA A 90 28.39 -5.36 -2.72
N VAL A 91 28.67 -4.56 -3.75
CA VAL A 91 29.92 -4.65 -4.53
C VAL A 91 30.81 -3.45 -4.21
N VAL A 92 32.09 -3.72 -3.94
CA VAL A 92 33.14 -2.71 -3.73
C VAL A 92 34.26 -2.95 -4.75
N PRO A 93 34.32 -2.16 -5.83
CA PRO A 93 35.38 -2.23 -6.83
C PRO A 93 36.75 -1.82 -6.27
N ILE A 94 37.82 -2.44 -6.78
CA ILE A 94 39.18 -2.17 -6.32
C ILE A 94 39.66 -0.76 -6.67
N GLU A 95 39.15 -0.17 -7.74
CA GLU A 95 39.47 1.18 -8.18
C GLU A 95 39.06 2.20 -7.10
N LEU A 96 37.85 2.05 -6.54
CA LEU A 96 37.38 2.89 -5.43
C LEU A 96 38.24 2.71 -4.18
N MET A 97 38.75 1.49 -3.92
CA MET A 97 39.64 1.25 -2.78
C MET A 97 41.01 1.90 -2.96
N GLN A 98 41.55 1.88 -4.18
CA GLN A 98 42.82 2.53 -4.50
C GLN A 98 42.71 4.05 -4.37
N ASP A 99 41.60 4.63 -4.83
CA ASP A 99 41.31 6.06 -4.67
C ASP A 99 41.05 6.43 -3.20
N ALA A 100 40.32 5.59 -2.46
CA ALA A 100 40.07 5.80 -1.03
C ALA A 100 41.33 5.63 -0.16
N ALA A 101 42.29 4.78 -0.55
CA ALA A 101 43.56 4.69 0.17
C ALA A 101 44.37 6.01 0.13
N ALA A 102 44.10 6.89 -0.84
CA ALA A 102 44.67 8.23 -0.91
C ALA A 102 43.98 9.25 0.01
N VAL A 103 42.77 8.95 0.52
CA VAL A 103 41.96 9.83 1.37
C VAL A 103 41.65 9.13 2.70
N PRO A 104 42.21 9.56 3.83
CA PRO A 104 41.90 8.96 5.12
C PRO A 104 40.40 9.06 5.41
N ASN A 105 39.77 7.93 5.77
CA ASN A 105 38.46 7.80 6.45
C ASN A 105 37.20 7.38 5.65
N VAL A 106 37.31 6.52 4.62
CA VAL A 106 36.11 5.95 3.93
C VAL A 106 35.96 4.44 4.20
N ASP A 107 35.00 4.05 5.04
CA ASP A 107 34.53 2.67 5.14
C ASP A 107 33.60 2.35 3.97
N LEU A 108 34.22 2.02 2.82
CA LEU A 108 33.54 1.71 1.57
C LEU A 108 32.59 0.50 1.70
N ALA A 109 32.95 -0.47 2.56
CA ALA A 109 32.14 -1.66 2.78
C ALA A 109 30.83 -1.30 3.50
N ALA A 110 30.91 -0.53 4.59
CA ALA A 110 29.72 -0.05 5.30
C ALA A 110 28.81 0.82 4.40
N HIS A 111 29.38 1.64 3.53
CA HIS A 111 28.61 2.42 2.57
C HIS A 111 27.87 1.53 1.56
N SER A 112 28.56 0.58 0.92
CA SER A 112 27.91 -0.31 -0.05
C SER A 112 26.85 -1.20 0.60
N VAL A 113 27.09 -1.66 1.83
CA VAL A 113 26.09 -2.41 2.63
C VAL A 113 24.86 -1.55 2.94
N LYS A 114 25.05 -0.27 3.27
CA LYS A 114 23.93 0.67 3.49
C LYS A 114 23.06 0.84 2.25
N VAL A 115 23.67 1.06 1.08
CA VAL A 115 22.93 1.22 -0.19
C VAL A 115 22.07 -0.01 -0.48
N VAL A 116 22.62 -1.20 -0.25
CA VAL A 116 21.86 -2.45 -0.42
C VAL A 116 20.68 -2.53 0.57
N GLN A 117 20.89 -2.11 1.82
CA GLN A 117 19.82 -2.06 2.82
C GLN A 117 18.74 -1.04 2.51
N ASP A 118 19.10 0.12 1.95
CA ASP A 118 18.14 1.14 1.49
C ASP A 118 17.18 0.52 0.46
N ILE A 119 17.71 -0.24 -0.51
CA ILE A 119 16.93 -0.91 -1.56
C ILE A 119 16.04 -2.01 -0.97
N ILE A 120 16.59 -2.88 -0.11
CA ILE A 120 15.80 -3.95 0.54
C ILE A 120 14.69 -3.33 1.40
N ALA A 121 14.99 -2.27 2.15
CA ALA A 121 14.03 -1.61 3.01
C ALA A 121 12.89 -0.96 2.19
N LEU A 122 13.20 -0.34 1.05
CA LEU A 122 12.19 0.19 0.13
C LEU A 122 11.28 -0.91 -0.43
N GLY A 123 11.85 -2.03 -0.89
CA GLY A 123 11.06 -3.17 -1.38
C GLY A 123 10.13 -3.74 -0.30
N ASN A 124 10.58 -3.72 0.95
CA ASN A 124 9.78 -4.14 2.09
C ASN A 124 8.67 -3.14 2.46
N GLU A 125 8.91 -1.85 2.32
CA GLU A 125 7.88 -0.81 2.47
C GLU A 125 6.79 -0.99 1.40
N VAL A 126 7.17 -1.20 0.14
CA VAL A 126 6.23 -1.45 -0.97
C VAL A 126 5.40 -2.71 -0.74
N ALA A 127 6.03 -3.80 -0.30
CA ALA A 127 5.33 -5.04 0.02
C ALA A 127 4.35 -4.85 1.19
N THR A 128 4.73 -4.08 2.19
CA THR A 128 3.88 -3.75 3.35
C THR A 128 2.70 -2.88 2.93
N ALA A 129 2.95 -1.79 2.19
CA ALA A 129 1.89 -0.90 1.73
C ALA A 129 0.89 -1.64 0.82
N SER A 130 1.37 -2.50 -0.07
CA SER A 130 0.50 -3.32 -0.95
C SER A 130 -0.38 -4.29 -0.15
N LEU A 131 0.17 -4.94 0.90
CA LEU A 131 -0.60 -5.80 1.79
C LEU A 131 -1.69 -5.01 2.54
N LEU A 132 -1.33 -3.85 3.09
CA LEU A 132 -2.22 -3.06 3.94
C LEU A 132 -3.26 -2.26 3.15
N ARG A 133 -2.99 -1.91 1.90
CA ARG A 133 -3.91 -1.16 1.03
C ARG A 133 -4.87 -2.06 0.26
N ASP A 134 -4.67 -3.37 0.28
CA ASP A 134 -5.56 -4.32 -0.39
C ASP A 134 -6.89 -4.47 0.39
N PRO A 135 -8.04 -4.05 -0.19
CA PRO A 135 -9.34 -4.17 0.46
C PRO A 135 -9.75 -5.62 0.74
N VAL A 136 -9.19 -6.61 0.02
CA VAL A 136 -9.49 -8.04 0.22
C VAL A 136 -9.04 -8.52 1.60
N ASN A 137 -8.04 -7.87 2.20
CA ASN A 137 -7.50 -8.25 3.50
C ASN A 137 -8.34 -7.75 4.69
N TYR A 138 -9.40 -6.98 4.45
CA TYR A 138 -10.26 -6.41 5.48
C TYR A 138 -11.63 -7.10 5.55
N PRO A 139 -12.21 -7.26 6.74
CA PRO A 139 -13.56 -7.77 6.89
C PRO A 139 -14.61 -6.76 6.40
N THR A 140 -15.82 -7.25 6.10
CA THR A 140 -16.93 -6.41 5.66
C THR A 140 -17.20 -5.27 6.65
N GLY A 141 -17.31 -4.04 6.15
CA GLY A 141 -17.53 -2.85 6.98
C GLY A 141 -16.25 -2.17 7.50
N HIS A 142 -15.07 -2.73 7.21
CA HIS A 142 -13.77 -2.12 7.54
C HIS A 142 -13.08 -1.43 6.34
N VAL A 143 -13.74 -1.39 5.18
CA VAL A 143 -13.31 -0.61 4.02
C VAL A 143 -14.35 0.46 3.75
N ILE A 144 -13.91 1.72 3.75
CA ILE A 144 -14.76 2.90 3.49
C ILE A 144 -14.24 3.55 2.22
N GLU A 145 -15.04 3.54 1.16
CA GLU A 145 -14.70 4.20 -0.09
C GLU A 145 -15.33 5.59 -0.15
N LEU A 146 -14.49 6.63 -0.20
CA LEU A 146 -14.94 8.01 -0.21
C LEU A 146 -15.11 8.49 -1.66
N THR A 147 -16.32 8.93 -2.01
CA THR A 147 -16.66 9.36 -3.36
C THR A 147 -17.38 10.71 -3.36
N GLY A 148 -17.18 11.50 -4.43
CA GLY A 148 -17.82 12.81 -4.60
C GLY A 148 -17.68 13.71 -3.37
N ALA A 149 -18.81 14.20 -2.86
CA ALA A 149 -18.90 15.10 -1.70
C ALA A 149 -18.38 14.52 -0.37
N GLN A 150 -18.15 13.20 -0.29
CA GLN A 150 -17.58 12.56 0.91
C GLN A 150 -16.05 12.61 0.93
N ARG A 151 -15.40 12.99 -0.17
CA ARG A 151 -13.94 13.11 -0.23
C ARG A 151 -13.48 14.25 0.65
N TRP A 152 -12.35 14.04 1.32
CA TRP A 152 -11.73 15.04 2.18
C TRP A 152 -11.15 16.22 1.41
N SER A 153 -11.04 16.11 0.08
CA SER A 153 -10.74 17.23 -0.81
C SER A 153 -11.86 18.27 -0.89
N GLU A 154 -13.10 17.88 -0.54
CA GLU A 154 -14.26 18.76 -0.61
C GLU A 154 -14.42 19.56 0.68
N ALA A 155 -14.67 20.86 0.54
CA ALA A 155 -14.82 21.79 1.67
C ALA A 155 -16.00 21.46 2.61
N THR A 156 -16.99 20.71 2.11
CA THR A 156 -18.19 20.30 2.87
C THR A 156 -18.00 19.00 3.65
N SER A 157 -16.90 18.28 3.43
CA SER A 157 -16.61 17.02 4.09
C SER A 157 -16.23 17.23 5.56
N ASN A 158 -16.32 16.18 6.38
CA ASN A 158 -15.91 16.23 7.79
C ASN A 158 -14.99 15.05 8.14
N PRO A 159 -13.69 15.18 7.88
CA PRO A 159 -12.71 14.11 8.15
C PRO A 159 -12.70 13.65 9.61
N ALA A 160 -12.97 14.55 10.56
CA ALA A 160 -13.00 14.20 11.98
C ALA A 160 -14.19 13.31 12.34
N ALA A 161 -15.35 13.56 11.74
CA ALA A 161 -16.53 12.72 11.93
C ALA A 161 -16.29 11.31 11.35
N ASP A 162 -15.69 11.22 10.16
CA ASP A 162 -15.36 9.96 9.50
C ASP A 162 -14.37 9.11 10.32
N ILE A 163 -13.28 9.73 10.78
CA ILE A 163 -12.27 9.05 11.61
C ILE A 163 -12.87 8.60 12.95
N LYS A 164 -13.73 9.41 13.56
CA LYS A 164 -14.42 9.04 14.80
C LYS A 164 -15.40 7.89 14.60
N ALA A 165 -16.12 7.87 13.48
CA ALA A 165 -17.02 6.77 13.12
C ALA A 165 -16.23 5.47 12.90
N ALA A 166 -15.14 5.51 12.12
CA ALA A 166 -14.23 4.39 11.92
C ALA A 166 -13.61 3.90 13.24
N GLY A 167 -13.13 4.82 14.08
CA GLY A 167 -12.58 4.48 15.39
C GLY A 167 -13.58 3.79 16.32
N ASN A 168 -14.88 4.09 16.19
CA ASN A 168 -15.92 3.39 16.94
C ASN A 168 -16.19 1.99 16.38
N ILE A 169 -16.12 1.79 15.06
CA ILE A 169 -16.23 0.45 14.44
C ILE A 169 -15.12 -0.46 14.97
N VAL A 170 -13.86 -0.01 14.89
CA VAL A 170 -12.70 -0.75 15.44
C VAL A 170 -12.90 -1.02 16.93
N ARG A 171 -13.24 0.01 17.72
CA ARG A 171 -13.48 -0.13 19.17
C ARG A 171 -14.54 -1.17 19.52
N LEU A 172 -15.63 -1.27 18.74
CA LEU A 172 -16.69 -2.25 18.96
C LEU A 172 -16.24 -3.68 18.62
N MET A 173 -15.28 -3.85 17.72
CA MET A 173 -14.78 -5.15 17.30
C MET A 173 -13.67 -5.67 18.22
N ILE A 174 -12.66 -4.84 18.50
CA ILE A 174 -11.47 -5.25 19.28
C ILE A 174 -11.51 -4.85 20.75
N GLY A 175 -12.52 -4.08 21.18
CA GLY A 175 -12.63 -3.57 22.55
C GLY A 175 -11.61 -2.48 22.92
N ARG A 176 -10.79 -2.04 21.97
CA ARG A 176 -9.75 -1.02 22.13
C ARG A 176 -9.89 0.05 21.04
N ARG A 177 -9.53 1.30 21.36
CA ARG A 177 -9.48 2.35 20.34
C ARG A 177 -8.24 2.15 19.46
N PRO A 178 -8.32 2.45 18.16
CA PRO A 178 -7.13 2.54 17.31
C PRO A 178 -6.22 3.66 17.83
N ASN A 179 -4.92 3.50 17.64
CA ASN A 179 -3.91 4.43 18.14
C ASN A 179 -3.09 5.08 17.04
N MET A 180 -3.02 4.47 15.85
CA MET A 180 -2.26 5.00 14.72
C MET A 180 -3.17 5.35 13.54
N LEU A 181 -2.92 6.54 12.99
CA LEU A 181 -3.52 7.01 11.75
C LEU A 181 -2.41 7.20 10.71
N THR A 182 -2.45 6.42 9.64
CA THR A 182 -1.54 6.56 8.50
C THR A 182 -2.22 7.38 7.42
N LEU A 183 -1.55 8.46 7.02
CA LEU A 183 -1.96 9.33 5.94
C LEU A 183 -0.98 9.18 4.79
N SER A 184 -1.49 9.22 3.56
CA SER A 184 -0.61 9.47 2.42
C SER A 184 -0.28 10.97 2.32
N PRO A 185 0.82 11.35 1.66
CA PRO A 185 1.29 12.74 1.61
C PRO A 185 0.22 13.67 1.04
N ARG A 186 -0.42 13.25 -0.04
CA ARG A 186 -1.52 13.99 -0.67
C ARG A 186 -2.71 14.21 0.27
N VAL A 187 -3.07 13.20 1.07
CA VAL A 187 -4.19 13.35 2.01
C VAL A 187 -3.81 14.29 3.14
N PHE A 188 -2.56 14.26 3.59
CA PHE A 188 -2.06 15.22 4.56
C PHE A 188 -2.14 16.66 4.04
N ASP A 189 -1.72 16.91 2.80
CA ASP A 189 -1.84 18.23 2.16
C ASP A 189 -3.29 18.71 2.11
N VAL A 190 -4.21 17.84 1.68
CA VAL A 190 -5.65 18.14 1.64
C VAL A 190 -6.19 18.46 3.03
N LEU A 191 -5.83 17.69 4.05
CA LEU A 191 -6.27 17.93 5.44
C LEU A 191 -5.71 19.23 6.00
N SER A 192 -4.46 19.58 5.68
CA SER A 192 -3.85 20.84 6.09
C SER A 192 -4.56 22.05 5.50
N LEU A 193 -5.13 21.91 4.30
CA LEU A 193 -5.84 22.97 3.60
C LEU A 193 -7.34 23.03 3.92
N HIS A 194 -7.89 22.01 4.56
CA HIS A 194 -9.32 21.83 4.78
C HIS A 194 -9.93 22.91 5.69
N PRO A 195 -11.05 23.55 5.30
CA PRO A 195 -11.62 24.69 6.03
C PRO A 195 -12.03 24.34 7.45
N VAL A 196 -12.68 23.19 7.68
CA VAL A 196 -13.12 22.76 9.02
C VAL A 196 -11.93 22.57 9.98
N ILE A 197 -10.79 22.13 9.46
CA ILE A 197 -9.58 21.92 10.27
C ILE A 197 -8.91 23.27 10.54
N LYS A 198 -8.77 24.12 9.52
CA LYS A 198 -8.25 25.49 9.66
C LYS A 198 -9.06 26.33 10.64
N GLU A 199 -10.38 26.22 10.63
CA GLU A 199 -11.25 26.93 11.57
C GLU A 199 -10.97 26.53 13.02
N GLN A 200 -10.74 25.24 13.29
CA GLN A 200 -10.41 24.75 14.63
C GLN A 200 -9.06 25.30 15.14
N PHE A 201 -8.09 25.48 14.24
CA PHE A 201 -6.74 25.95 14.56
C PHE A 201 -6.53 27.46 14.38
N LYS A 202 -7.56 28.21 13.96
CA LYS A 202 -7.50 29.67 13.78
C LYS A 202 -7.03 30.43 15.03
N TYR A 203 -7.33 29.89 16.21
CA TYR A 203 -6.97 30.50 17.50
C TYR A 203 -5.63 30.01 18.06
N THR A 204 -4.95 29.09 17.38
CA THR A 204 -3.62 28.59 17.76
C THR A 204 -2.54 29.22 16.88
N THR A 205 -1.42 29.61 17.48
CA THR A 205 -0.36 30.45 16.87
C THR A 205 0.53 29.74 15.86
N ALA A 206 0.09 28.64 15.25
CA ALA A 206 0.90 27.91 14.28
C ALA A 206 0.49 28.31 12.85
N ASP A 207 1.39 29.01 12.15
CA ASP A 207 1.27 29.31 10.71
C ASP A 207 1.23 28.04 9.83
N SER A 208 1.55 26.87 10.39
CA SER A 208 1.48 25.57 9.71
C SER A 208 0.94 24.46 10.63
N LEU A 209 0.15 23.57 10.05
CA LEU A 209 -0.50 22.47 10.74
C LEU A 209 0.45 21.27 10.83
N THR A 210 0.82 20.85 12.05
CA THR A 210 1.76 19.74 12.27
C THR A 210 1.05 18.40 12.48
N MET A 211 1.78 17.29 12.32
CA MET A 211 1.26 15.94 12.56
C MET A 211 0.79 15.74 14.01
N GLU A 212 1.46 16.37 14.98
CA GLU A 212 1.09 16.31 16.40
C GLU A 212 -0.24 17.02 16.67
N MET A 213 -0.46 18.16 16.02
CA MET A 213 -1.73 18.89 16.09
C MET A 213 -2.87 18.05 15.50
N LEU A 214 -2.64 17.37 14.38
CA LEU A 214 -3.61 16.42 13.82
C LEU A 214 -3.87 15.22 14.74
N ALA A 215 -2.84 14.68 15.37
CA ALA A 215 -3.00 13.57 16.31
C ALA A 215 -3.92 13.96 17.48
N ALA A 216 -3.71 15.15 18.04
CA ALA A 216 -4.56 15.71 19.09
C ALA A 216 -6.00 15.95 18.61
N TYR A 217 -6.18 16.48 17.40
CA TYR A 217 -7.49 16.76 16.81
C TYR A 217 -8.30 15.47 16.56
N PHE A 218 -7.67 14.45 15.99
CA PHE A 218 -8.31 13.16 15.72
C PHE A 218 -8.39 12.23 16.94
N GLN A 219 -7.80 12.63 18.07
CA GLN A 219 -7.73 11.84 19.30
C GLN A 219 -7.06 10.46 19.09
N VAL A 220 -6.01 10.44 18.27
CA VAL A 220 -5.14 9.27 18.04
C VAL A 220 -3.79 9.51 18.70
N GLU A 221 -3.07 8.43 18.99
CA GLU A 221 -1.77 8.54 19.67
C GLU A 221 -0.68 9.06 18.73
N LYS A 222 -0.67 8.58 17.48
CA LYS A 222 0.31 9.00 16.46
C LYS A 222 -0.35 9.09 15.09
N VAL A 223 0.01 10.15 14.36
CA VAL A 223 -0.25 10.30 12.93
C VAL A 223 1.06 10.05 12.20
N LEU A 224 1.05 9.17 11.20
CA LEU A 224 2.19 8.84 10.37
C LEU A 224 1.90 9.27 8.94
N VAL A 225 2.85 9.93 8.28
CA VAL A 225 2.76 10.30 6.87
C VAL A 225 3.70 9.41 6.07
N GLY A 226 3.17 8.70 5.09
CA GLY A 226 3.95 7.79 4.25
C GLY A 226 4.55 8.51 3.04
N GLU A 227 5.66 9.22 3.23
CA GLU A 227 6.34 10.02 2.19
C GLU A 227 7.20 9.20 1.23
N ALA A 228 7.31 7.89 1.46
CA ALA A 228 8.08 6.99 0.61
C ALA A 228 7.54 6.95 -0.83
N VAL A 229 8.45 7.15 -1.79
CA VAL A 229 8.20 7.02 -3.22
C VAL A 229 9.00 5.84 -3.78
N ALA A 230 8.43 5.14 -4.75
CA ALA A 230 9.09 4.04 -5.43
C ALA A 230 9.05 4.25 -6.94
N LEU A 231 10.14 3.89 -7.60
CA LEU A 231 10.21 3.76 -9.05
C LEU A 231 10.09 2.26 -9.39
N ALA A 232 9.30 1.94 -10.42
CA ALA A 232 9.27 0.59 -10.94
C ALA A 232 10.64 0.20 -11.51
N GLU A 233 11.01 -1.07 -11.41
CA GLU A 233 12.31 -1.57 -11.88
C GLU A 233 12.58 -1.28 -13.37
N ASN A 234 11.51 -1.22 -14.18
CA ASN A 234 11.56 -0.92 -15.61
C ASN A 234 11.14 0.53 -15.95
N ALA A 235 11.06 1.42 -14.95
CA ALA A 235 10.73 2.82 -15.18
C ALA A 235 11.83 3.52 -15.98
N LYS A 236 11.44 4.39 -16.91
CA LYS A 236 12.39 5.24 -17.63
C LYS A 236 12.82 6.39 -16.73
N ASP A 237 13.99 6.97 -16.98
CA ASP A 237 14.49 8.16 -16.26
C ASP A 237 13.52 9.36 -16.32
N THR A 238 12.58 9.35 -17.25
CA THR A 238 11.55 10.39 -17.43
C THR A 238 10.27 10.14 -16.62
N ASP A 239 10.10 8.94 -16.06
CA ASP A 239 8.88 8.56 -15.36
C ASP A 239 8.93 9.08 -13.91
N PRO A 240 7.87 9.77 -13.42
CA PRO A 240 7.84 10.22 -12.04
C PRO A 240 7.74 9.03 -11.08
N ALA A 241 8.35 9.16 -9.90
CA ALA A 241 8.19 8.18 -8.84
C ALA A 241 6.73 8.13 -8.36
N GLU A 242 6.26 6.94 -7.99
CA GLU A 242 4.91 6.73 -7.48
C GLU A 242 4.90 6.69 -5.95
N ASP A 243 3.86 7.27 -5.35
CA ASP A 243 3.66 7.21 -3.91
C ASP A 243 3.36 5.78 -3.45
N VAL A 244 4.20 5.23 -2.58
CA VAL A 244 4.07 3.85 -2.06
C VAL A 244 2.73 3.67 -1.31
N TRP A 245 2.33 4.71 -0.55
CA TRP A 245 1.09 4.73 0.22
C TRP A 245 -0.12 5.27 -0.57
N GLY A 246 0.09 5.75 -1.80
CA GLY A 246 -0.94 6.18 -2.75
C GLY A 246 -1.91 7.23 -2.20
N ASN A 247 -3.21 6.97 -2.33
CA ASN A 247 -4.27 7.86 -1.85
C ASN A 247 -5.22 7.12 -0.91
N ASP A 248 -4.65 6.35 0.01
CA ASP A 248 -5.40 5.58 1.00
C ASP A 248 -4.99 6.03 2.41
N VAL A 249 -5.92 5.93 3.35
CA VAL A 249 -5.71 6.26 4.77
C VAL A 249 -6.03 5.04 5.61
N LEU A 250 -5.18 4.75 6.59
CA LEU A 250 -5.35 3.59 7.44
C LEU A 250 -5.50 4.03 8.89
N LEU A 251 -6.52 3.51 9.57
CA LEU A 251 -6.70 3.68 11.00
C LEU A 251 -6.50 2.32 11.67
N THR A 252 -5.40 2.15 12.39
CA THR A 252 -4.97 0.84 12.90
C THR A 252 -4.72 0.86 14.40
N TYR A 253 -4.83 -0.33 15.00
CA TYR A 253 -4.39 -0.61 16.35
C TYR A 253 -3.11 -1.44 16.33
N SER A 254 -2.03 -0.90 16.89
CA SER A 254 -0.79 -1.64 17.12
C SER A 254 -0.33 -1.48 18.56
N PRO A 255 0.13 -2.55 19.22
CA PRO A 255 0.68 -2.47 20.56
C PRO A 255 2.03 -1.74 20.57
N LYS A 256 2.36 -1.16 21.72
CA LYS A 256 3.67 -0.54 21.94
C LYS A 256 4.81 -1.56 22.05
N ASP A 257 4.45 -2.80 22.40
CA ASP A 257 5.39 -3.91 22.56
C ASP A 257 5.30 -4.86 21.37
N GLY A 258 6.43 -5.18 20.75
CA GLY A 258 6.55 -6.12 19.61
C GLY A 258 6.37 -7.59 19.99
N ASN A 259 5.51 -7.89 20.95
CA ASN A 259 5.23 -9.25 21.37
C ASN A 259 4.09 -9.83 20.51
N TYR A 260 4.44 -10.76 19.61
CA TYR A 260 3.50 -11.45 18.72
C TYR A 260 2.33 -12.16 19.42
N MET A 261 2.39 -12.37 20.75
CA MET A 261 1.28 -12.94 21.53
C MET A 261 0.21 -11.89 21.90
N VAL A 262 0.52 -10.61 21.78
CA VAL A 262 -0.43 -9.52 22.03
C VAL A 262 -1.28 -9.32 20.77
N PRO A 263 -2.61 -9.27 20.89
CA PRO A 263 -3.47 -8.99 19.75
C PRO A 263 -3.17 -7.63 19.12
N ALA A 264 -2.85 -7.62 17.83
CA ALA A 264 -2.54 -6.43 17.03
C ALA A 264 -3.18 -6.54 15.65
N PHE A 265 -3.22 -5.42 14.93
CA PHE A 265 -3.59 -5.41 13.52
C PHE A 265 -2.68 -6.34 12.68
N GLY A 266 -1.38 -6.26 12.89
CA GLY A 266 -0.41 -7.16 12.26
C GLY A 266 0.99 -7.03 12.85
N TYR A 267 1.86 -7.92 12.40
CA TYR A 267 3.28 -7.96 12.77
C TYR A 267 4.14 -8.23 11.54
N THR A 268 5.35 -7.71 11.57
CA THR A 268 6.39 -8.11 10.61
C THR A 268 7.22 -9.22 11.25
N TYR A 269 7.10 -10.45 10.75
CA TYR A 269 7.93 -11.53 11.26
C TYR A 269 9.30 -11.46 10.61
N THR A 270 10.35 -11.49 11.43
CA THR A 270 11.75 -11.51 11.01
C THR A 270 12.40 -12.79 11.50
N LEU A 271 13.29 -13.42 10.72
CA LEU A 271 14.03 -14.57 11.23
C LEU A 271 15.06 -14.10 12.27
N SER A 272 15.11 -14.77 13.43
CA SER A 272 16.07 -14.43 14.47
C SER A 272 17.50 -14.51 13.96
N GLY A 273 18.29 -13.46 14.19
CA GLY A 273 19.68 -13.35 13.72
C GLY A 273 19.86 -12.58 12.40
N TYR A 274 18.78 -12.31 11.67
CA TYR A 274 18.80 -11.50 10.45
C TYR A 274 18.49 -10.02 10.75
N PRO A 275 19.00 -9.05 9.95
CA PRO A 275 19.83 -9.24 8.76
C PRO A 275 21.23 -9.78 9.09
N ILE A 276 21.82 -10.50 8.14
CA ILE A 276 23.22 -10.98 8.20
C ILE A 276 24.00 -10.44 7.01
N VAL A 277 25.28 -10.14 7.25
CA VAL A 277 26.23 -9.78 6.20
C VAL A 277 27.30 -10.87 6.14
N GLU A 278 27.48 -11.44 4.95
CA GLU A 278 28.52 -12.44 4.69
C GLU A 278 29.91 -11.79 4.65
N GLU A 279 30.95 -12.57 4.95
CA GLU A 279 32.34 -12.13 4.81
C GLU A 279 32.67 -11.76 3.36
N ALA A 280 33.61 -10.81 3.20
CA ALA A 280 34.02 -10.31 1.90
C ALA A 280 34.56 -11.42 0.98
N ARG A 281 33.87 -11.67 -0.14
CA ARG A 281 34.35 -12.60 -1.18
C ARG A 281 34.97 -11.83 -2.35
N TRP A 282 36.18 -12.20 -2.74
CA TRP A 282 36.82 -11.62 -3.92
C TRP A 282 36.29 -12.25 -5.21
N GLU A 283 35.77 -11.44 -6.14
CA GLU A 283 35.29 -11.90 -7.44
C GLU A 283 36.23 -11.41 -8.56
N GLY A 284 37.13 -12.29 -8.99
CA GLY A 284 38.20 -11.97 -9.95
C GLY A 284 37.71 -11.45 -11.31
N ASN A 285 36.52 -11.88 -11.76
CA ASN A 285 35.93 -11.40 -13.02
C ASN A 285 35.48 -9.94 -12.95
N LYS A 286 35.05 -9.48 -11.77
CA LYS A 286 34.57 -8.11 -11.53
C LYS A 286 35.62 -7.23 -10.86
N LYS A 287 36.77 -7.80 -10.48
CA LYS A 287 37.83 -7.15 -9.68
C LYS A 287 37.26 -6.38 -8.48
N SER A 288 36.29 -7.00 -7.81
CA SER A 288 35.53 -6.37 -6.74
C SER A 288 35.40 -7.30 -5.54
N TRP A 289 35.35 -6.71 -4.35
CA TRP A 289 34.92 -7.37 -3.13
C TRP A 289 33.40 -7.37 -3.06
N VAL A 290 32.81 -8.52 -2.77
CA VAL A 290 31.36 -8.67 -2.68
C VAL A 290 30.98 -9.09 -1.26
N TYR A 291 29.95 -8.44 -0.72
CA TYR A 291 29.37 -8.73 0.59
C TYR A 291 27.91 -9.13 0.39
N GLY A 292 27.56 -10.38 0.69
CA GLY A 292 26.17 -10.84 0.60
C GLY A 292 25.36 -10.31 1.78
N VAL A 293 24.36 -9.46 1.52
CA VAL A 293 23.43 -8.98 2.54
C VAL A 293 22.14 -9.76 2.41
N THR A 294 21.76 -10.50 3.45
CA THR A 294 20.50 -11.25 3.46
C THR A 294 19.61 -10.76 4.59
N GLU A 295 18.35 -10.46 4.24
CA GLU A 295 17.28 -10.19 5.18
C GLU A 295 16.11 -11.16 4.94
N GLU A 296 15.57 -11.69 6.03
CA GLU A 296 14.39 -12.56 5.98
C GLU A 296 13.28 -11.99 6.83
N LYS A 297 12.34 -11.31 6.16
CA LYS A 297 11.18 -10.75 6.81
C LYS A 297 9.94 -10.78 5.93
N ARG A 298 8.78 -10.76 6.57
CA ARG A 298 7.51 -10.61 5.86
C ARG A 298 6.43 -9.99 6.76
N PRO A 299 5.68 -8.99 6.28
CA PRO A 299 4.53 -8.45 6.98
C PRO A 299 3.33 -9.41 6.91
N TYR A 300 2.61 -9.54 8.02
CA TYR A 300 1.38 -10.33 8.12
C TYR A 300 0.30 -9.56 8.89
N ILE A 301 -0.93 -9.64 8.40
CA ILE A 301 -2.12 -9.15 9.11
C ILE A 301 -2.61 -10.26 10.04
N THR A 302 -2.50 -10.05 11.34
CA THR A 302 -2.90 -11.01 12.38
C THR A 302 -4.32 -10.78 12.86
N GLY A 303 -4.80 -9.54 12.82
CA GLY A 303 -6.12 -9.14 13.31
C GLY A 303 -6.71 -8.06 12.42
N ALA A 304 -7.28 -8.45 11.28
CA ALA A 304 -7.84 -7.51 10.30
C ALA A 304 -8.96 -6.62 10.87
N GLU A 305 -9.66 -7.08 11.92
CA GLU A 305 -10.66 -6.30 12.66
C GLU A 305 -10.06 -5.08 13.42
N GLY A 306 -8.75 -5.09 13.66
CA GLY A 306 -8.02 -4.01 14.33
C GLY A 306 -7.63 -2.84 13.41
N GLY A 307 -8.04 -2.86 12.14
CA GLY A 307 -7.76 -1.81 11.18
C GLY A 307 -8.98 -1.44 10.34
N ILE A 308 -8.98 -0.22 9.82
CA ILE A 308 -9.91 0.27 8.80
C ILE A 308 -9.13 0.96 7.70
N LEU A 309 -9.56 0.72 6.46
CA LEU A 309 -9.01 1.33 5.25
C LEU A 309 -10.02 2.34 4.67
N PHE A 310 -9.58 3.58 4.52
CA PHE A 310 -10.27 4.59 3.73
C PHE A 310 -9.64 4.68 2.35
N ARG A 311 -10.45 4.54 1.31
CA ARG A 311 -10.00 4.60 -0.07
C ARG A 311 -10.33 5.93 -0.73
N SER A 312 -9.34 6.45 -1.46
CA SER A 312 -9.44 7.68 -2.27
C SER A 312 -9.94 8.95 -1.55
N PRO A 313 -9.47 9.31 -0.32
CA PRO A 313 -9.95 10.51 0.38
C PRO A 313 -9.66 11.81 -0.38
N ALA A 314 -8.53 11.92 -1.09
CA ALA A 314 -8.12 13.15 -1.78
C ALA A 314 -8.50 13.21 -3.28
N GLY A 315 -9.35 12.29 -3.76
CA GLY A 315 -9.69 12.17 -5.19
C GLY A 315 -8.53 11.68 -6.08
N LYS A 316 -8.78 11.32 -7.35
CA LYS A 316 -7.71 10.85 -8.25
C LYS A 316 -6.79 12.00 -8.68
N GLN A 317 -5.53 11.73 -8.99
CA GLN A 317 -4.63 12.72 -9.60
C GLN A 317 -5.18 13.07 -10.98
N GLY A 318 -5.67 14.30 -11.12
CA GLY A 318 -6.44 14.77 -12.29
C GLY A 318 -7.76 15.48 -11.97
N ASP A 319 -8.25 15.44 -10.73
CA ASP A 319 -9.53 16.10 -10.35
C ASP A 319 -9.39 17.59 -9.98
N GLY A 320 -8.23 18.19 -10.24
CA GLY A 320 -8.03 19.62 -10.06
C GLY A 320 -8.64 20.41 -11.22
N GLY A 321 -9.90 20.85 -11.06
CA GLY A 321 -10.48 21.95 -11.84
C GLY A 321 -10.63 21.74 -13.35
N GLY A 322 -10.83 20.50 -13.80
CA GLY A 322 -11.07 20.17 -15.21
C GLY A 322 -12.47 19.62 -15.43
N SER A 323 -13.21 20.25 -16.35
CA SER A 323 -14.50 19.84 -16.93
C SER A 323 -14.85 18.35 -16.79
N ALA A 324 -16.11 18.06 -16.44
CA ALA A 324 -16.75 16.76 -16.23
C ALA A 324 -16.75 15.78 -17.43
N ASP A 325 -15.83 15.96 -18.38
CA ASP A 325 -15.71 15.24 -19.64
C ASP A 325 -14.59 14.17 -19.65
N GLY A 326 -13.53 14.37 -18.82
CA GLY A 326 -12.40 13.42 -18.72
C GLY A 326 -12.72 12.11 -17.99
N GLY A 327 -13.65 12.15 -17.02
CA GLY A 327 -14.07 10.97 -16.27
C GLY A 327 -14.97 10.01 -17.07
N LYS A 328 -15.65 10.52 -18.11
CA LYS A 328 -16.46 9.69 -19.01
C LYS A 328 -15.59 9.00 -20.05
N THR A 329 -14.63 9.71 -20.63
CA THR A 329 -13.68 9.13 -21.61
C THR A 329 -12.82 8.04 -20.98
N GLN A 330 -12.22 8.23 -19.80
CA GLN A 330 -11.47 7.15 -19.14
C GLN A 330 -12.33 5.93 -18.75
N LYS A 331 -13.58 6.13 -18.32
CA LYS A 331 -14.50 5.01 -18.07
C LYS A 331 -14.88 4.29 -19.37
N LEU A 332 -15.05 5.01 -20.48
CA LEU A 332 -15.31 4.45 -21.81
C LEU A 332 -14.11 3.65 -22.34
N PHE A 333 -12.88 4.16 -22.18
CA PHE A 333 -11.66 3.44 -22.56
C PHE A 333 -11.41 2.20 -21.70
N ALA A 334 -11.70 2.27 -20.39
CA ALA A 334 -11.61 1.10 -19.51
C ALA A 334 -12.69 0.05 -19.82
N SER A 335 -13.93 0.45 -20.12
CA SER A 335 -14.96 -0.50 -20.57
C SER A 335 -14.66 -1.09 -21.95
N ALA A 336 -14.02 -0.33 -22.83
CA ALA A 336 -13.61 -0.79 -24.16
C ALA A 336 -12.40 -1.75 -24.08
N SER A 337 -11.45 -1.54 -23.18
CA SER A 337 -10.31 -2.45 -23.00
C SER A 337 -10.74 -3.76 -22.32
N VAL A 338 -11.68 -3.70 -21.36
CA VAL A 338 -12.28 -4.90 -20.74
C VAL A 338 -13.06 -5.71 -21.79
N SER A 339 -13.86 -5.08 -22.65
CA SER A 339 -14.59 -5.79 -23.71
C SER A 339 -13.67 -6.35 -24.81
N GLN A 340 -12.56 -5.68 -25.13
CA GLN A 340 -11.53 -6.23 -26.02
C GLN A 340 -10.82 -7.45 -25.42
N ASN A 341 -10.50 -7.43 -24.13
CA ASN A 341 -9.89 -8.57 -23.45
C ASN A 341 -10.84 -9.78 -23.38
N GLU A 342 -12.14 -9.57 -23.15
CA GLU A 342 -13.14 -10.64 -23.21
C GLU A 342 -13.29 -11.24 -24.62
N ALA A 343 -13.20 -10.41 -25.67
CA ALA A 343 -13.21 -10.89 -27.05
C ALA A 343 -11.97 -11.72 -27.42
N VAL A 344 -10.77 -11.31 -26.95
CA VAL A 344 -9.52 -12.06 -27.14
C VAL A 344 -9.57 -13.40 -26.40
N LEU A 345 -10.10 -13.42 -25.18
CA LEU A 345 -10.27 -14.65 -24.39
C LEU A 345 -11.24 -15.62 -25.08
N ALA A 346 -12.37 -15.11 -25.60
CA ALA A 346 -13.34 -15.91 -26.35
C ALA A 346 -12.74 -16.49 -27.65
N ALA A 347 -11.90 -15.73 -28.35
CA ALA A 347 -11.18 -16.21 -29.53
C ALA A 347 -10.16 -17.32 -29.19
N GLN A 348 -9.40 -17.17 -28.11
CA GLN A 348 -8.45 -18.20 -27.64
C GLN A 348 -9.15 -19.49 -27.21
N VAL A 349 -10.28 -19.39 -26.49
CA VAL A 349 -11.08 -20.55 -26.10
C VAL A 349 -11.66 -21.27 -27.33
N SER A 350 -12.10 -20.51 -28.34
CA SER A 350 -12.61 -21.09 -29.60
C SER A 350 -11.51 -21.81 -30.39
N GLN A 351 -10.29 -21.26 -30.39
CA GLN A 351 -9.12 -21.86 -31.03
C GLN A 351 -8.67 -23.15 -30.30
N TYR A 352 -8.77 -23.17 -28.97
CA TYR A 352 -8.47 -24.34 -28.14
C TYR A 352 -9.50 -25.48 -28.32
N LEU A 353 -10.78 -25.14 -28.50
CA LEU A 353 -11.85 -26.11 -28.78
C LEU A 353 -11.75 -26.68 -30.21
N ALA A 354 -11.36 -25.88 -31.20
CA ALA A 354 -11.08 -26.37 -32.56
C ALA A 354 -9.91 -27.37 -32.61
N ALA A 355 -8.95 -27.26 -31.68
CA ALA A 355 -7.82 -28.18 -31.55
C ALA A 355 -8.18 -29.48 -30.80
N ASN A 356 -9.32 -29.54 -30.09
CA ASN A 356 -9.73 -30.68 -29.26
C ASN A 356 -11.22 -31.05 -29.48
N PRO A 357 -11.58 -31.72 -30.59
CA PRO A 357 -12.96 -31.97 -30.97
C PRO A 357 -13.73 -32.95 -30.07
N ALA A 358 -13.07 -33.64 -29.14
CA ALA A 358 -13.69 -34.57 -28.19
C ALA A 358 -14.39 -33.89 -26.99
N LEU A 359 -14.24 -32.58 -26.83
CA LEU A 359 -14.85 -31.79 -25.73
C LEU A 359 -16.17 -31.08 -26.14
N ILE A 360 -16.66 -31.32 -27.36
CA ILE A 360 -17.84 -30.67 -27.92
C ILE A 360 -19.09 -31.45 -27.53
N ASN A 361 -19.82 -30.98 -26.51
CA ASN A 361 -21.22 -31.33 -26.28
C ASN A 361 -22.10 -30.14 -26.76
N ASP A 362 -23.31 -30.40 -27.26
CA ASP A 362 -24.26 -29.40 -27.78
C ASP A 362 -24.48 -28.18 -26.84
N GLU A 363 -24.31 -28.38 -25.52
CA GLU A 363 -24.42 -27.31 -24.52
C GLU A 363 -23.25 -26.32 -24.55
N VAL A 364 -22.03 -26.77 -24.86
CA VAL A 364 -20.83 -25.93 -24.93
C VAL A 364 -20.87 -25.05 -26.19
N GLU A 365 -21.33 -25.60 -27.32
CA GLU A 365 -21.48 -24.86 -28.57
C GLU A 365 -22.56 -23.77 -28.45
N LYS A 366 -23.67 -24.09 -27.77
CA LYS A 366 -24.74 -23.12 -27.47
C LYS A 366 -24.31 -22.03 -26.50
N ALA A 367 -23.50 -22.36 -25.49
CA ALA A 367 -22.94 -21.39 -24.55
C ALA A 367 -21.92 -20.45 -25.22
N LEU A 368 -21.10 -20.98 -26.13
CA LEU A 368 -20.14 -20.19 -26.88
C LEU A 368 -20.85 -19.21 -27.83
N ALA A 369 -21.85 -19.68 -28.58
CA ALA A 369 -22.67 -18.84 -29.46
C ALA A 369 -23.45 -17.75 -28.69
N ALA A 370 -23.92 -18.05 -27.48
CA ALA A 370 -24.58 -17.06 -26.62
C ALA A 370 -23.59 -16.00 -26.10
N ASN A 371 -22.35 -16.38 -25.78
CA ASN A 371 -21.33 -15.45 -25.30
C ASN A 371 -20.75 -14.59 -26.42
N THR A 372 -20.53 -15.13 -27.63
CA THR A 372 -20.12 -14.34 -28.80
C THR A 372 -21.19 -13.32 -29.18
N ALA A 373 -22.47 -13.70 -29.18
CA ALA A 373 -23.57 -12.78 -29.43
C ALA A 373 -23.67 -11.65 -28.38
N LYS A 374 -23.43 -11.96 -27.10
CA LYS A 374 -23.37 -10.94 -26.03
C LYS A 374 -22.19 -9.98 -26.22
N ALA A 375 -21.01 -10.49 -26.59
CA ALA A 375 -19.82 -9.68 -26.84
C ALA A 375 -20.02 -8.74 -28.05
N GLU A 376 -20.61 -9.23 -29.15
CA GLU A 376 -20.92 -8.40 -30.32
C GLU A 376 -21.97 -7.32 -30.03
N ALA A 377 -22.99 -7.64 -29.22
CA ALA A 377 -23.98 -6.67 -28.79
C ALA A 377 -23.37 -5.57 -27.90
N ALA A 378 -22.45 -5.94 -27.00
CA ALA A 378 -21.71 -4.99 -26.17
C ALA A 378 -20.82 -4.06 -27.00
N LEU A 379 -20.11 -4.59 -28.01
CA LEU A 379 -19.31 -3.80 -28.93
C LEU A 379 -20.14 -2.84 -29.78
N LYS A 380 -21.30 -3.28 -30.31
CA LYS A 380 -22.21 -2.39 -31.05
C LYS A 380 -22.76 -1.26 -30.17
N LYS A 381 -23.09 -1.57 -28.91
CA LYS A 381 -23.55 -0.56 -27.96
C LYS A 381 -22.45 0.45 -27.63
N ALA A 382 -21.23 -0.01 -27.39
CA ALA A 382 -20.07 0.86 -27.14
C ALA A 382 -19.74 1.74 -28.36
N ALA A 383 -19.82 1.20 -29.57
CA ALA A 383 -19.62 1.98 -30.80
C ALA A 383 -20.69 3.07 -31.00
N ALA A 384 -21.96 2.77 -30.71
CA ALA A 384 -23.04 3.75 -30.79
C ALA A 384 -22.90 4.86 -29.73
N GLU A 385 -22.43 4.52 -28.53
CA GLU A 385 -22.15 5.50 -27.48
C GLU A 385 -20.97 6.41 -27.84
N LEU A 386 -19.94 5.88 -28.52
CA LEU A 386 -18.80 6.66 -29.03
C LEU A 386 -19.22 7.62 -30.15
N GLU A 387 -20.05 7.17 -31.10
CA GLU A 387 -20.57 8.04 -32.17
C GLU A 387 -21.47 9.16 -31.61
N ALA A 388 -22.29 8.84 -30.60
CA ALA A 388 -23.11 9.84 -29.90
C ALA A 388 -22.25 10.85 -29.12
N ALA A 389 -21.14 10.40 -28.52
CA ALA A 389 -20.19 11.28 -27.85
C ALA A 389 -19.50 12.23 -28.85
N ASN A 390 -19.07 11.71 -30.00
CA ASN A 390 -18.44 12.52 -31.05
C ASN A 390 -19.40 13.56 -31.64
N LYS A 391 -20.68 13.22 -31.83
CA LYS A 391 -21.70 14.19 -32.28
C LYS A 391 -21.97 15.29 -31.23
N ARG A 392 -21.91 14.96 -29.94
CA ARG A 392 -22.04 15.94 -28.85
C ARG A 392 -20.82 16.85 -28.73
N ALA A 393 -19.62 16.30 -28.91
CA ALA A 393 -18.38 17.08 -28.95
C ALA A 393 -18.38 18.09 -30.12
N ALA A 394 -18.77 17.65 -31.32
CA ALA A 394 -18.90 18.52 -32.48
C ALA A 394 -19.95 19.63 -32.29
N ALA A 395 -21.06 19.33 -31.61
CA ALA A 395 -22.07 20.34 -31.28
C ALA A 395 -21.56 21.36 -30.24
N ALA A 396 -20.79 20.92 -29.25
CA ALA A 396 -20.19 21.79 -28.24
C ALA A 396 -19.11 22.71 -28.82
N GLU A 397 -18.31 22.24 -29.79
CA GLU A 397 -17.33 23.08 -30.51
C GLU A 397 -18.01 24.15 -31.37
N ALA A 398 -19.14 23.82 -32.01
CA ALA A 398 -19.94 24.79 -32.77
C ALA A 398 -20.56 25.87 -31.86
N GLU A 399 -21.04 25.49 -30.68
CA GLU A 399 -21.58 26.43 -29.69
C GLU A 399 -20.47 27.34 -29.11
N ALA A 400 -19.30 26.78 -28.80
CA ALA A 400 -18.13 27.55 -28.36
C ALA A 400 -17.61 28.52 -29.43
N ALA A 401 -17.62 28.14 -30.71
CA ALA A 401 -17.28 29.03 -31.82
C ALA A 401 -18.27 30.20 -31.94
N SER A 402 -19.57 29.94 -31.76
CA SER A 402 -20.60 30.99 -31.78
C SER A 402 -20.50 31.95 -30.58
N ALA A 403 -20.16 31.43 -29.40
CA ALA A 403 -19.94 32.23 -28.19
C ALA A 403 -18.68 33.12 -28.29
N LYS A 404 -17.62 32.61 -28.93
CA LYS A 404 -16.39 33.38 -29.20
C LYS A 404 -16.63 34.51 -30.21
N ALA A 405 -17.40 34.25 -31.26
CA ALA A 405 -17.80 35.29 -32.23
C ALA A 405 -18.70 36.38 -31.59
N ALA A 406 -19.59 36.00 -30.67
CA ALA A 406 -20.41 36.96 -29.92
C ALA A 406 -19.57 37.81 -28.94
N ALA A 407 -18.55 37.22 -28.32
CA ALA A 407 -17.63 37.94 -27.43
C ALA A 407 -16.74 38.95 -28.19
N GLU A 408 -16.24 38.60 -29.38
CA GLU A 408 -15.48 39.53 -30.23
C GLU A 408 -16.34 40.69 -30.75
N ALA A 409 -17.62 40.45 -31.07
CA ALA A 409 -18.55 41.51 -31.46
C ALA A 409 -18.88 42.48 -30.31
N ALA A 410 -18.97 41.97 -29.07
CA ALA A 410 -19.19 42.80 -27.87
C ALA A 410 -17.97 43.68 -27.52
N ALA A 411 -16.75 43.17 -27.73
CA ALA A 411 -15.51 43.91 -27.53
C ALA A 411 -15.32 45.05 -28.56
N ALA A 412 -15.76 44.85 -29.81
CA ALA A 412 -15.71 45.89 -30.84
C ALA A 412 -16.71 47.04 -30.61
N GLY A 413 -17.84 46.77 -29.93
CA GLY A 413 -18.86 47.78 -29.62
C GLY A 413 -18.49 48.72 -28.47
N THR A 414 -17.60 48.30 -27.56
CA THR A 414 -17.16 49.11 -26.41
C THR A 414 -15.99 50.04 -26.75
N ALA A 415 -15.26 49.79 -27.84
CA ALA A 415 -14.18 50.65 -28.31
C ALA A 415 -14.63 51.85 -29.17
N LYS A 416 -15.95 51.99 -29.43
CA LYS A 416 -16.53 53.03 -30.30
C LYS A 416 -17.51 53.99 -29.59
N LYS A 417 -17.58 53.92 -28.25
CA LYS A 417 -18.21 54.90 -27.36
C LYS A 417 -17.13 55.51 -26.49
#